data_AF-A0A7W8GIC0-F1
#
_entry.id   AF-A0A7W8GIC0-F1
#
_cell.length_a   1.000
_cell.length_b   1.000
_cell.length_c   1.000
_cell.angle_alpha   90.00
_cell.angle_beta   90.00
_cell.angle_gamma   90.00
#
_symmetry.space_group_name_H-M   'P 1'
#
loop_
_entity.id
_entity.type
_entity.pdbx_description
1 polymer ?
#
loop_
_entity_poly.entity_id
_entity_poly.type
_entity_poly.pdbx_seq_one_letter_code
_entity_poly.pdbx_strand_id
1 'polypeptide(L)'
;MGVERAVWLDLLHREAEGEVTPAERAQLLALDSDAALTQVRRELARATAALTALPRPPLPQSQAAEVASEIAWSARMQAAPPAGPPRPGAGVAAWVVAEVRLDRELARLPAPTLPRSVAAAVAARVQVAAVLGQAPAPALPHSLTAALPAEIGWAARLQAPAPALPRSVAGAVASRIAREGQAEAAPPDAAVVPPRPVHNPAPLLLVGGLLAGLTLLGVTQAWPNLAAGATVLQTLVAQVSPLAGVGLVLLLLVSALVAWRPTPAVQRLGAGAFVLAAVLTLPPLYGAFGRSGVTVGQDVSVRGPVAGNVIAIGGDVRLEPGARVGGEVITLFGDVQRDPAAQVEGRVNALLGRAPGDAGALQTAPPSGLPGLGLATASAFRPLLGWLGGAAWSRIFVLLTGGMLGLLFVTGAAPLLARRQRHAPVRTLALGVLALALLVGPALGLALTGLLVPALFATAFALLLVATGLSVSAYDAGRTLACRLHLPLPDAVGALIGLSVVAASLSVPPLALTFALVGGAWGAGTLLLTRSGQRAA
;
A
#
# COMPACT_ATOMS: atom_id res chain seq x y z
N MET A 1 -1.13 5.09 -39.92
CA MET A 1 -1.41 6.51 -39.64
C MET A 1 -1.58 6.86 -38.17
N GLY A 2 -2.67 6.50 -37.46
CA GLY A 2 -2.84 6.95 -36.05
C GLY A 2 -1.80 6.43 -35.05
N VAL A 3 -1.38 5.17 -35.20
CA VAL A 3 -0.37 4.54 -34.32
C VAL A 3 1.02 5.09 -34.60
N GLU A 4 1.40 5.25 -35.87
CA GLU A 4 2.68 5.87 -36.25
C GLU A 4 2.79 7.31 -35.72
N ARG A 5 1.69 8.07 -35.76
CA ARG A 5 1.62 9.42 -35.22
C ARG A 5 1.88 9.47 -33.72
N ALA A 6 1.32 8.55 -32.95
CA ALA A 6 1.56 8.47 -31.51
C ALA A 6 3.03 8.12 -31.19
N VAL A 7 3.65 7.25 -31.99
CA VAL A 7 5.04 6.80 -31.78
C VAL A 7 6.03 7.94 -31.98
N TRP A 8 5.95 8.70 -33.09
CA TRP A 8 6.90 9.79 -33.29
C TRP A 8 6.62 11.02 -32.41
N LEU A 9 5.38 11.22 -31.95
CA LEU A 9 5.08 12.26 -30.95
C LEU A 9 5.76 12.00 -29.61
N ASP A 10 5.80 10.73 -29.16
CA ASP A 10 6.55 10.35 -27.94
C ASP A 10 8.06 10.60 -28.12
N LEU A 11 8.60 10.28 -29.30
CA LEU A 11 10.01 10.55 -29.64
C LEU A 11 10.33 12.05 -29.65
N LEU A 12 9.45 12.89 -30.20
CA LEU A 12 9.63 14.36 -30.16
C LEU A 12 9.55 14.92 -28.73
N HIS A 13 8.73 14.32 -27.86
CA HIS A 13 8.66 14.74 -26.46
C HIS A 13 9.98 14.46 -25.75
N ARG A 14 10.52 13.25 -25.91
CA ARG A 14 11.85 12.89 -25.38
C ARG A 14 12.97 13.74 -26.00
N GLU A 15 12.86 14.13 -27.28
CA GLU A 15 13.81 15.03 -27.94
C GLU A 15 13.85 16.40 -27.27
N ALA A 16 12.68 16.96 -26.94
CA ALA A 16 12.58 18.23 -26.23
C ALA A 16 13.14 18.17 -24.80
N GLU A 17 13.08 17.00 -24.15
CA GLU A 17 13.63 16.76 -22.80
C GLU A 17 15.13 16.41 -22.81
N GLY A 18 15.72 16.16 -23.98
CA GLY A 18 17.11 15.74 -24.11
C GLY A 18 17.36 14.27 -23.76
N GLU A 19 16.31 13.44 -23.68
CA GLU A 19 16.36 12.04 -23.24
C GLU A 19 16.48 11.01 -24.39
N VAL A 20 16.74 11.47 -25.62
CA VAL A 20 16.74 10.60 -26.82
C VAL A 20 18.02 9.79 -26.93
N THR A 21 17.87 8.47 -27.06
CA THR A 21 19.00 7.55 -27.32
C THR A 21 19.56 7.72 -28.74
N PRO A 22 20.82 7.30 -29.02
CA PRO A 22 21.39 7.39 -30.38
C PRO A 22 20.56 6.68 -31.45
N ALA A 23 19.91 5.56 -31.12
CA ALA A 23 19.06 4.81 -32.03
C ALA A 23 17.75 5.55 -32.34
N GLU A 24 17.09 6.12 -31.33
CA GLU A 24 15.89 6.95 -31.51
C GLU A 24 16.21 8.24 -32.27
N ARG A 25 17.41 8.82 -32.06
CA ARG A 25 17.89 9.95 -32.85
C ARG A 25 18.05 9.60 -34.32
N ALA A 26 18.58 8.41 -34.63
CA ALA A 26 18.66 7.92 -36.01
C ALA A 26 17.26 7.69 -36.63
N GLN A 27 16.29 7.22 -35.84
CA GLN A 27 14.89 7.10 -36.29
C GLN A 27 14.25 8.47 -36.58
N LEU A 28 14.47 9.45 -35.70
CA LEU A 28 14.02 10.83 -35.92
C LEU A 28 14.66 11.47 -37.15
N LEU A 29 15.94 11.18 -37.41
CA LEU A 29 16.64 11.63 -38.62
C LEU A 29 16.09 10.96 -39.89
N ALA A 30 15.71 9.69 -39.83
CA ALA A 30 15.07 9.00 -40.96
C ALA A 30 13.69 9.59 -41.30
N LEU A 31 12.98 10.11 -40.30
CA LEU A 31 11.67 10.76 -40.46
C LEU A 31 11.77 12.26 -40.80
N ASP A 32 12.97 12.83 -40.94
CA ASP A 32 13.15 14.27 -41.18
C ASP A 32 12.60 14.74 -42.54
N SER A 33 12.36 13.79 -43.46
CA SER A 33 11.69 14.03 -44.74
C SER A 33 10.16 14.13 -44.64
N ASP A 34 9.55 13.77 -43.50
CA ASP A 34 8.10 13.89 -43.28
C ASP A 34 7.71 15.34 -42.93
N ALA A 35 7.00 15.99 -43.85
CA ALA A 35 6.53 17.36 -43.70
C ALA A 35 5.67 17.59 -42.44
N ALA A 36 4.93 16.58 -41.98
CA ALA A 36 4.12 16.68 -40.77
C ALA A 36 4.99 16.75 -39.51
N LEU A 37 6.08 15.95 -39.45
CA LEU A 37 7.05 15.99 -38.37
C LEU A 37 7.76 17.35 -38.33
N THR A 38 8.21 17.86 -39.49
CA THR A 38 8.86 19.17 -39.59
C THR A 38 7.92 20.31 -39.17
N GLN A 39 6.62 20.20 -39.46
CA GLN A 39 5.63 21.18 -39.00
C GLN A 39 5.51 21.17 -37.47
N VAL A 40 5.35 20.00 -36.85
CA VAL A 40 5.23 19.89 -35.39
C VAL A 40 6.50 20.34 -34.68
N ARG A 41 7.70 20.00 -35.21
CA ARG A 41 8.98 20.54 -34.70
C ARG A 41 9.03 22.06 -34.75
N ARG A 42 8.57 22.69 -35.83
CA ARG A 42 8.48 24.16 -35.96
C ARG A 42 7.47 24.79 -35.01
N GLU A 43 6.37 24.10 -34.70
CA GLU A 43 5.38 24.56 -33.72
C GLU A 43 5.93 24.48 -32.29
N LEU A 44 6.56 23.35 -31.92
CA LEU A 44 7.25 23.18 -30.64
C LEU A 44 8.38 24.20 -30.46
N ALA A 45 9.24 24.38 -31.46
CA ALA A 45 10.33 25.36 -31.40
C ALA A 45 9.80 26.79 -31.23
N ARG A 46 8.69 27.16 -31.90
CA ARG A 46 8.04 28.46 -31.71
C ARG A 46 7.44 28.62 -30.32
N ALA A 47 6.76 27.59 -29.79
CA ALA A 47 6.19 27.62 -28.44
C ALA A 47 7.30 27.76 -27.38
N THR A 48 8.37 26.97 -27.50
CA THR A 48 9.54 27.07 -26.60
C THR A 48 10.18 28.44 -26.69
N ALA A 49 10.42 28.97 -27.90
CA ALA A 49 10.97 30.30 -28.10
C ALA A 49 10.09 31.38 -27.44
N ALA A 50 8.77 31.32 -27.65
CA ALA A 50 7.81 32.24 -27.05
C ALA A 50 7.85 32.19 -25.51
N LEU A 51 7.88 30.99 -24.92
CA LEU A 51 7.97 30.81 -23.47
C LEU A 51 9.32 31.30 -22.91
N THR A 52 10.43 31.08 -23.62
CA THR A 52 11.75 31.58 -23.19
C THR A 52 11.91 33.08 -23.38
N ALA A 53 11.17 33.69 -24.32
CA ALA A 53 11.16 35.13 -24.56
C ALA A 53 10.26 35.88 -23.58
N LEU A 54 9.42 35.19 -22.79
CA LEU A 54 8.66 35.82 -21.73
C LEU A 54 9.63 36.51 -20.76
N PRO A 55 9.43 37.81 -20.46
CA PRO A 55 10.29 38.52 -19.55
C PRO A 55 10.29 37.79 -18.21
N ARG A 56 11.49 37.49 -17.69
CA ARG A 56 11.61 36.90 -16.36
C ARG A 56 10.84 37.79 -15.39
N PRO A 57 9.87 37.26 -14.65
CA PRO A 57 9.12 38.07 -13.69
C PRO A 57 10.13 38.75 -12.77
N PRO A 58 9.98 40.06 -12.51
CA PRO A 58 10.92 40.77 -11.65
C PRO A 58 10.99 40.02 -10.33
N LEU A 59 12.20 39.59 -9.98
CA LEU A 59 12.43 38.95 -8.69
C LEU A 59 11.98 39.97 -7.62
N PRO A 60 11.07 39.61 -6.69
CA PRO A 60 10.69 40.52 -5.62
C PRO A 60 11.97 40.99 -4.93
N GLN A 61 12.04 42.30 -4.63
CA GLN A 61 13.18 42.91 -3.95
C GLN A 61 13.60 42.03 -2.77
N SER A 62 14.91 41.77 -2.70
CA SER A 62 15.60 40.91 -1.72
C SER A 62 14.74 40.48 -0.52
N GLN A 63 14.12 39.32 -0.64
CA GLN A 63 13.55 38.63 0.52
C GLN A 63 14.65 38.18 1.50
N ALA A 64 15.93 38.42 1.19
CA ALA A 64 17.03 38.05 2.07
C ALA A 64 16.97 38.79 3.41
N ALA A 65 16.46 40.03 3.47
CA ALA A 65 16.29 40.73 4.74
C ALA A 65 15.15 40.12 5.59
N GLU A 66 14.06 39.72 4.93
CA GLU A 66 12.92 39.07 5.58
C GLU A 66 13.29 37.67 6.08
N VAL A 67 13.91 36.87 5.20
CA VAL A 67 14.45 35.54 5.53
C VAL A 67 15.55 35.63 6.59
N ALA A 68 16.44 36.63 6.55
CA ALA A 68 17.45 36.84 7.59
C ALA A 68 16.82 37.20 8.94
N SER A 69 15.75 38.00 8.95
CA SER A 69 15.01 38.30 10.17
C SER A 69 14.32 37.06 10.75
N GLU A 70 13.78 36.20 9.89
CA GLU A 70 13.13 34.94 10.28
C GLU A 70 14.15 33.92 10.80
N ILE A 71 15.32 33.81 10.15
CA ILE A 71 16.44 32.98 10.59
C ILE A 71 16.97 33.47 11.94
N ALA A 72 17.17 34.78 12.11
CA ALA A 72 17.64 35.36 13.37
C ALA A 72 16.64 35.11 14.52
N TRP A 73 15.34 35.16 14.23
CA TRP A 73 14.30 34.87 15.21
C TRP A 73 14.24 33.37 15.56
N SER A 74 14.30 32.49 14.56
CA SER A 74 14.38 31.03 14.77
C SER A 74 15.63 30.63 15.56
N ALA A 75 16.78 31.24 15.27
CA ALA A 75 18.02 31.00 16.01
C ALA A 75 17.91 31.43 17.49
N ARG A 76 17.25 32.57 17.78
CA ARG A 76 16.96 32.99 19.16
C ARG A 76 16.02 32.02 19.89
N MET A 77 15.00 31.51 19.22
CA MET A 77 14.10 30.51 19.81
C MET A 77 14.80 29.18 20.10
N GLN A 78 15.76 28.78 19.27
CA GLN A 78 16.56 27.55 19.48
C GLN A 78 17.67 27.73 20.51
N ALA A 79 18.20 28.95 20.67
CA ALA A 79 19.19 29.28 21.69
C ALA A 79 18.58 29.45 23.10
N ALA A 80 17.25 29.58 23.19
CA ALA A 80 16.57 29.50 24.47
C ALA A 80 16.83 28.11 25.08
N PRO A 81 17.34 28.03 26.32
CA PRO A 81 17.72 26.75 26.91
C PRO A 81 16.50 25.81 26.89
N PRO A 82 16.63 24.59 26.34
CA PRO A 82 15.52 23.66 26.27
C PRO A 82 15.03 23.45 27.70
N ALA A 83 13.74 23.72 27.93
CA ALA A 83 13.11 23.38 29.19
C ALA A 83 13.33 21.88 29.41
N GLY A 84 14.28 21.54 30.28
CA GLY A 84 14.61 20.15 30.56
C GLY A 84 13.36 19.38 30.98
N PRO A 85 13.32 18.06 30.76
CA PRO A 85 12.19 17.25 31.19
C PRO A 85 11.92 17.52 32.68
N PRO A 86 10.65 17.68 33.08
CA PRO A 86 10.30 18.04 34.44
C PRO A 86 10.94 17.03 35.40
N ARG A 87 11.73 17.54 36.35
CA ARG A 87 12.21 16.69 37.45
C ARG A 87 10.98 16.11 38.14
N PRO A 88 10.89 14.78 38.34
CA PRO A 88 9.76 14.18 39.03
C PRO A 88 9.69 14.75 40.45
N GLY A 89 8.69 15.60 40.71
CA GLY A 89 8.49 16.31 41.98
C GLY A 89 8.20 17.81 41.86
N ALA A 90 8.42 18.45 40.70
CA ALA A 90 8.01 19.84 40.50
C ALA A 90 6.49 19.92 40.27
N GLY A 91 5.75 20.49 41.23
CA GLY A 91 4.30 20.66 41.12
C GLY A 91 3.90 21.58 39.95
N VAL A 92 2.74 21.30 39.34
CA VAL A 92 2.17 22.01 38.17
C VAL A 92 2.23 23.54 38.30
N ALA A 93 2.11 24.08 39.51
CA ALA A 93 2.20 25.52 39.77
C ALA A 93 3.57 26.13 39.38
N ALA A 94 4.68 25.43 39.60
CA ALA A 94 6.01 25.92 39.24
C ALA A 94 6.20 25.99 37.71
N TRP A 95 5.55 25.08 36.99
CA TRP A 95 5.54 25.07 35.53
C TRP A 95 4.72 26.24 34.95
N VAL A 96 3.53 26.48 35.48
CA VAL A 96 2.70 27.63 35.08
C VAL A 96 3.40 28.95 35.38
N VAL A 97 4.12 29.07 36.50
CA VAL A 97 4.91 30.29 36.81
C VAL A 97 6.06 30.49 35.82
N ALA A 98 6.73 29.42 35.37
CA ALA A 98 7.78 29.51 34.36
C ALA A 98 7.23 29.93 32.99
N GLU A 99 6.06 29.40 32.59
CA GLU A 99 5.40 29.75 31.32
C GLU A 99 4.88 31.18 31.33
N VAL A 100 4.26 31.63 32.43
CA VAL A 100 3.81 33.03 32.60
C VAL A 100 4.98 34.00 32.63
N ARG A 101 6.14 33.59 33.15
CA ARG A 101 7.36 34.41 33.12
C ARG A 101 7.90 34.53 31.70
N LEU A 102 7.95 33.43 30.94
CA LEU A 102 8.36 33.44 29.52
C LEU A 102 7.44 34.35 28.70
N ASP A 103 6.13 34.26 28.90
CA ASP A 103 5.14 35.07 28.18
C ASP A 103 5.29 36.57 28.51
N ARG A 104 5.55 36.92 29.77
CA ARG A 104 5.88 38.30 30.17
C ARG A 104 7.21 38.80 29.62
N GLU A 105 8.21 37.94 29.48
CA GLU A 105 9.49 38.29 28.85
C GLU A 105 9.31 38.53 27.36
N LEU A 106 8.48 37.72 26.67
CA LEU A 106 8.11 37.93 25.26
C LEU A 106 7.29 39.21 25.06
N ALA A 107 6.35 39.52 25.96
CA ALA A 107 5.52 40.72 25.87
C ALA A 107 6.31 42.04 26.09
N ARG A 108 7.50 41.98 26.70
CA ARG A 108 8.38 43.15 26.90
C ARG A 108 9.29 43.43 25.72
N LEU A 109 9.41 42.50 24.76
CA LEU A 109 10.18 42.73 23.56
C LEU A 109 9.41 43.68 22.61
N PRO A 110 10.07 44.69 22.01
CA PRO A 110 9.40 45.61 21.10
C PRO A 110 8.80 44.84 19.93
N ALA A 111 7.50 45.07 19.69
CA ALA A 111 6.79 44.41 18.61
C ALA A 111 7.49 44.69 17.26
N PRO A 112 7.74 43.66 16.44
CA PRO A 112 8.43 43.84 15.18
C PRO A 112 7.63 44.80 14.29
N THR A 113 8.31 45.79 13.73
CA THR A 113 7.71 46.74 12.79
C THR A 113 7.35 46.01 11.50
N LEU A 114 6.06 45.69 11.34
CA LEU A 114 5.54 45.07 10.12
C LEU A 114 5.72 46.04 8.93
N PRO A 115 6.32 45.59 7.81
CA PRO A 115 6.63 46.47 6.68
C PRO A 115 5.35 47.00 6.00
N ARG A 116 5.37 48.31 5.69
CA ARG A 116 4.23 49.13 5.25
C ARG A 116 3.67 48.87 3.83
N SER A 117 4.01 47.82 3.09
CA SER A 117 3.56 47.76 1.67
C SER A 117 3.17 46.42 1.07
N VAL A 118 2.50 45.55 1.85
CA VAL A 118 1.76 44.43 1.26
C VAL A 118 0.73 44.93 0.21
N ALA A 119 0.12 46.10 0.44
CA ALA A 119 -0.86 46.69 -0.47
C ALA A 119 -0.29 47.09 -1.85
N ALA A 120 0.93 47.64 -1.91
CA ALA A 120 1.55 48.06 -3.17
C ALA A 120 1.98 46.86 -4.02
N ALA A 121 2.49 45.80 -3.39
CA ALA A 121 2.84 44.55 -4.07
C ALA A 121 1.61 43.82 -4.62
N VAL A 122 0.48 43.85 -3.88
CA VAL A 122 -0.80 43.30 -4.35
C VAL A 122 -1.37 44.14 -5.50
N ALA A 123 -1.33 45.47 -5.41
CA ALA A 123 -1.80 46.36 -6.48
C ALA A 123 -1.03 46.15 -7.80
N ALA A 124 0.30 45.99 -7.73
CA ALA A 124 1.12 45.70 -8.91
C ALA A 124 0.76 44.34 -9.54
N ARG A 125 0.48 43.30 -8.73
CA ARG A 125 0.03 42.00 -9.23
C ARG A 125 -1.34 42.05 -9.90
N VAL A 126 -2.28 42.82 -9.35
CA VAL A 126 -3.62 43.02 -9.93
C VAL A 126 -3.52 43.74 -11.29
N GLN A 127 -2.63 44.73 -11.40
CA GLN A 127 -2.44 45.50 -12.63
C GLN A 127 -1.82 44.65 -13.76
N VAL A 128 -0.85 43.77 -13.45
CA VAL A 128 -0.28 42.82 -14.43
C VAL A 128 -1.33 41.81 -14.92
N ALA A 129 -2.18 41.30 -14.02
CA ALA A 129 -3.26 40.39 -14.39
C ALA A 129 -4.31 41.07 -15.30
N ALA A 130 -4.63 42.34 -15.05
CA ALA A 130 -5.54 43.12 -15.87
C ALA A 130 -5.00 43.36 -17.29
N VAL A 131 -3.69 43.65 -17.43
CA VAL A 131 -3.04 43.83 -18.74
C VAL A 131 -3.02 42.51 -19.54
N LEU A 132 -2.78 41.38 -18.89
CA LEU A 132 -2.82 40.07 -19.54
C LEU A 132 -4.23 39.65 -19.97
N GLY A 133 -5.28 40.14 -19.29
CA GLY A 133 -6.68 39.88 -19.65
C GLY A 133 -7.21 40.73 -20.82
N GLN A 134 -6.51 41.79 -21.21
CA GLN A 134 -6.93 42.69 -22.31
C GLN A 134 -6.32 42.33 -23.67
N ALA A 135 -5.37 41.38 -23.73
CA ALA A 135 -4.83 40.90 -25.00
C ALA A 135 -5.90 40.08 -25.75
N PRO A 136 -6.14 40.33 -27.05
CA PRO A 136 -7.12 39.58 -27.82
C PRO A 136 -6.74 38.10 -27.85
N ALA A 137 -7.63 37.26 -27.34
CA ALA A 137 -7.41 35.82 -27.26
C ALA A 137 -7.15 35.25 -28.66
N PRO A 138 -6.02 34.57 -28.91
CA PRO A 138 -5.79 33.91 -30.19
C PRO A 138 -6.90 32.88 -30.43
N ALA A 139 -7.39 32.80 -31.66
CA ALA A 139 -8.41 31.81 -32.03
C ALA A 139 -7.85 30.40 -31.84
N LEU A 140 -8.22 29.75 -30.74
CA LEU A 140 -7.75 28.41 -30.41
C LEU A 140 -8.59 27.35 -31.14
N PRO A 141 -7.96 26.26 -31.64
CA PRO A 141 -8.66 25.15 -32.26
C PRO A 141 -9.60 24.47 -31.26
N HIS A 142 -10.74 23.96 -31.75
CA HIS A 142 -11.90 23.49 -30.96
C HIS A 142 -11.62 22.30 -30.02
N SER A 143 -10.39 21.78 -29.98
CA SER A 143 -9.98 20.66 -29.13
C SER A 143 -9.48 21.07 -27.72
N LEU A 144 -9.39 22.38 -27.41
CA LEU A 144 -8.85 22.88 -26.13
C LEU A 144 -9.89 23.52 -25.20
N THR A 145 -11.13 23.69 -25.65
CA THR A 145 -12.21 24.35 -24.88
C THR A 145 -12.59 23.60 -23.60
N ALA A 146 -12.33 22.28 -23.51
CA ALA A 146 -12.55 21.50 -22.30
C ALA A 146 -11.39 21.59 -21.27
N ALA A 147 -10.18 22.00 -21.69
CA ALA A 147 -9.00 22.07 -20.82
C ALA A 147 -8.85 23.45 -20.13
N LEU A 148 -9.26 24.51 -20.82
CA LEU A 148 -9.20 25.90 -20.34
C LEU A 148 -9.92 26.16 -19.00
N PRO A 149 -11.12 25.60 -18.70
CA PRO A 149 -11.78 25.81 -17.42
C PRO A 149 -10.98 25.24 -16.23
N ALA A 150 -10.23 24.15 -16.46
CA ALA A 150 -9.38 23.55 -15.43
C ALA A 150 -8.14 24.42 -15.15
N GLU A 151 -7.58 25.06 -16.18
CA GLU A 151 -6.43 25.95 -16.06
C GLU A 151 -6.79 27.29 -15.41
N ILE A 152 -7.93 27.88 -15.79
CA ILE A 152 -8.48 29.10 -15.16
C ILE A 152 -8.82 28.81 -13.68
N GLY A 153 -9.38 27.63 -13.39
CA GLY A 153 -9.64 27.18 -12.03
C GLY A 153 -8.39 26.91 -11.20
N TRP A 154 -7.26 26.59 -11.83
CA TRP A 154 -5.96 26.43 -11.16
C TRP A 154 -5.32 27.80 -10.86
N ALA A 155 -5.39 28.75 -11.80
CA ALA A 155 -4.90 30.11 -11.61
C ALA A 155 -5.65 30.86 -10.50
N ALA A 156 -6.97 30.67 -10.39
CA ALA A 156 -7.77 31.23 -9.30
C ALA A 156 -7.40 30.67 -7.91
N ARG A 157 -6.92 29.42 -7.83
CA ARG A 157 -6.50 28.79 -6.56
C ARG A 157 -5.15 29.29 -6.05
N LEU A 158 -4.27 29.73 -6.93
CA LEU A 158 -3.00 30.36 -6.55
C LEU A 158 -3.18 31.75 -5.91
N GLN A 159 -4.36 32.36 -6.07
CA GLN A 159 -4.70 33.63 -5.44
C GLN A 159 -5.38 33.47 -4.06
N ALA A 160 -5.69 32.24 -3.63
CA ALA A 160 -6.23 32.00 -2.30
C ALA A 160 -5.14 32.14 -1.23
N PRO A 161 -5.39 32.84 -0.11
CA PRO A 161 -4.41 33.00 0.96
C PRO A 161 -4.03 31.64 1.56
N ALA A 162 -2.72 31.38 1.66
CA ALA A 162 -2.19 30.11 2.13
C ALA A 162 -2.58 29.86 3.60
N PRO A 163 -3.00 28.63 3.97
CA PRO A 163 -3.23 28.28 5.37
C PRO A 163 -1.91 28.26 6.16
N ALA A 164 -1.98 28.69 7.42
CA ALA A 164 -0.84 28.72 8.33
C ALA A 164 -0.20 27.32 8.47
N LEU A 165 1.08 27.21 8.16
CA LEU A 165 1.84 25.96 8.23
C LEU A 165 2.03 25.49 9.68
N PRO A 166 2.02 24.16 9.95
CA PRO A 166 2.37 23.63 11.25
C PRO A 166 3.83 23.94 11.60
N ARG A 167 4.06 24.26 12.87
CA ARG A 167 5.38 24.61 13.43
C ARG A 167 6.36 23.44 13.23
N SER A 168 7.50 23.74 12.62
CA SER A 168 8.70 22.89 12.50
C SER A 168 8.81 21.96 11.27
N VAL A 169 8.83 22.56 10.07
CA VAL A 169 9.58 22.04 8.91
C VAL A 169 10.93 22.78 8.76
N ALA A 170 11.02 23.99 9.32
CA ALA A 170 12.21 24.86 9.25
C ALA A 170 13.48 24.23 9.85
N GLY A 171 13.38 23.43 10.91
CA GLY A 171 14.55 22.74 11.49
C GLY A 171 15.16 21.69 10.57
N ALA A 172 14.33 20.91 9.88
CA ALA A 172 14.79 19.89 8.94
C ALA A 172 15.44 20.55 7.71
N VAL A 173 14.84 21.63 7.19
CA VAL A 173 15.35 22.38 6.05
C VAL A 173 16.62 23.16 6.40
N ALA A 174 16.68 23.82 7.57
CA ALA A 174 17.89 24.51 8.03
C ALA A 174 19.07 23.55 8.24
N SER A 175 18.82 22.34 8.76
CA SER A 175 19.86 21.32 8.91
C SER A 175 20.39 20.77 7.58
N ARG A 176 19.59 20.89 6.51
CA ARG A 176 19.96 20.48 5.15
C ARG A 176 20.74 21.58 4.45
N ILE A 177 20.26 22.83 4.54
CA ILE A 177 20.94 24.00 3.97
C ILE A 177 22.32 24.21 4.62
N ALA A 178 22.45 24.00 5.94
CA ALA A 178 23.74 24.08 6.63
C ALA A 178 24.74 23.01 6.16
N ARG A 179 24.26 21.81 5.79
CA ARG A 179 25.09 20.73 5.24
C ARG A 179 25.49 20.99 3.79
N GLU A 180 24.57 21.53 2.98
CA GLU A 180 24.82 21.86 1.57
C GLU A 180 25.77 23.06 1.46
N GLY A 181 25.65 24.09 2.31
CA GLY A 181 26.56 25.25 2.33
C GLY A 181 27.98 24.93 2.82
N GLN A 182 28.17 23.90 3.65
CA GLN A 182 29.51 23.42 4.02
C GLN A 182 30.19 22.63 2.89
N ALA A 183 29.42 22.06 1.96
CA ALA A 183 29.97 21.39 0.78
C ALA A 183 30.41 22.36 -0.31
N GLU A 184 29.87 23.58 -0.34
CA GLU A 184 30.12 24.60 -1.37
C GLU A 184 31.35 25.49 -1.07
N ALA A 185 31.88 25.45 0.17
CA ALA A 185 33.09 26.16 0.58
C ALA A 185 34.40 25.39 0.27
N ALA A 186 34.31 24.21 -0.35
CA ALA A 186 35.49 23.45 -0.79
C ALA A 186 35.94 23.92 -2.20
N PRO A 187 37.26 24.07 -2.44
CA PRO A 187 37.78 24.62 -3.69
C PRO A 187 37.41 23.78 -4.93
N PRO A 188 37.19 24.43 -6.10
CA PRO A 188 36.47 23.86 -7.25
C PRO A 188 37.22 22.84 -8.13
N ASP A 189 38.37 22.29 -7.72
CA ASP A 189 39.24 21.51 -8.62
C ASP A 189 39.09 19.98 -8.54
N ALA A 190 37.97 19.46 -8.03
CA ALA A 190 37.66 18.04 -8.18
C ALA A 190 36.17 17.85 -8.45
N ALA A 191 35.84 17.42 -9.68
CA ALA A 191 34.54 16.90 -10.03
C ALA A 191 34.28 15.59 -9.25
N VAL A 192 33.97 15.72 -7.97
CA VAL A 192 33.57 14.61 -7.11
C VAL A 192 32.12 14.32 -7.45
N VAL A 193 31.92 13.31 -8.29
CA VAL A 193 30.64 12.61 -8.46
C VAL A 193 30.10 12.33 -7.05
N PRO A 194 28.91 12.83 -6.66
CA PRO A 194 28.40 12.62 -5.31
C PRO A 194 28.35 11.11 -5.04
N PRO A 195 28.96 10.64 -3.93
CA PRO A 195 28.98 9.21 -3.63
C PRO A 195 27.54 8.72 -3.52
N ARG A 196 27.20 7.74 -4.37
CA ARG A 196 25.88 7.10 -4.33
C ARG A 196 25.62 6.68 -2.86
N PRO A 197 24.43 6.97 -2.30
CA PRO A 197 24.12 6.61 -0.93
C PRO A 197 24.28 5.11 -0.77
N VAL A 198 25.30 4.72 0.00
CA VAL A 198 25.61 3.33 0.31
C VAL A 198 24.48 2.81 1.19
N HIS A 199 23.55 2.07 0.59
CA HIS A 199 22.49 1.40 1.32
C HIS A 199 23.13 0.33 2.20
N ASN A 200 22.96 0.46 3.52
CA ASN A 200 23.39 -0.56 4.47
C ASN A 200 22.36 -1.71 4.51
N PRO A 201 22.68 -2.92 4.01
CA PRO A 201 21.74 -4.04 3.97
C PRO A 201 21.60 -4.77 5.32
N ALA A 202 22.41 -4.42 6.33
CA ALA A 202 22.47 -5.14 7.60
C ALA A 202 21.11 -5.31 8.32
N PRO A 203 20.20 -4.32 8.35
CA PRO A 203 18.90 -4.49 8.99
C PRO A 203 18.02 -5.54 8.29
N LEU A 204 18.06 -5.60 6.96
CA LEU A 204 17.26 -6.55 6.17
C LEU A 204 17.78 -7.98 6.34
N LEU A 205 19.11 -8.16 6.42
CA LEU A 205 19.71 -9.47 6.64
C LEU A 205 19.44 -10.00 8.05
N LEU A 206 19.46 -9.14 9.08
CA LEU A 206 19.12 -9.52 10.45
C LEU A 206 17.64 -9.91 10.59
N VAL A 207 16.74 -9.12 10.00
CA VAL A 207 15.29 -9.43 10.01
C VAL A 207 15.01 -10.71 9.21
N GLY A 208 15.66 -10.88 8.05
CA GLY A 208 15.55 -12.10 7.25
C GLY A 208 16.08 -13.33 7.97
N GLY A 209 17.23 -13.21 8.63
CA GLY A 209 17.86 -14.30 9.41
C GLY A 209 17.06 -14.69 10.65
N LEU A 210 16.51 -13.72 11.39
CA LEU A 210 15.65 -13.98 12.54
C LEU A 210 14.34 -14.69 12.11
N LEU A 211 13.72 -14.21 11.03
CA LEU A 211 12.53 -14.85 10.47
C LEU A 211 12.83 -16.29 10.03
N ALA A 212 13.97 -16.54 9.39
CA ALA A 212 14.41 -17.88 8.97
C ALA A 212 14.75 -18.81 10.15
N GLY A 213 15.35 -18.29 11.22
CA GLY A 213 15.70 -19.06 12.42
C GLY A 213 14.48 -19.50 13.23
N LEU A 214 13.54 -18.58 13.47
CA LEU A 214 12.29 -18.88 14.20
C LEU A 214 11.41 -19.89 13.45
N THR A 215 11.50 -19.88 12.13
CA THR A 215 10.71 -20.78 11.29
C THR A 215 11.34 -22.15 11.17
N LEU A 216 12.66 -22.29 11.03
CA LEU A 216 13.33 -23.61 11.09
C LEU A 216 13.06 -24.34 12.41
N LEU A 217 12.99 -23.57 13.51
CA LEU A 217 12.60 -24.07 14.83
C LEU A 217 11.15 -24.57 14.85
N GLY A 218 10.23 -23.89 14.15
CA GLY A 218 8.85 -24.32 13.97
C GLY A 218 8.68 -25.55 13.08
N VAL A 219 9.46 -25.67 11.99
CA VAL A 219 9.49 -26.84 11.06
C VAL A 219 9.74 -28.14 11.82
N THR A 220 10.77 -28.14 12.66
CA THR A 220 11.29 -29.36 13.28
C THR A 220 10.42 -29.89 14.41
N GLN A 221 9.61 -29.03 15.03
CA GLN A 221 8.84 -29.37 16.24
C GLN A 221 7.37 -29.74 15.96
N ALA A 222 6.79 -29.30 14.84
CA ALA A 222 5.34 -29.46 14.59
C ALA A 222 4.96 -30.69 13.75
N TRP A 223 5.92 -31.39 13.12
CA TRP A 223 5.73 -32.36 12.04
C TRP A 223 4.62 -33.42 12.22
N PRO A 224 4.45 -34.09 13.38
CA PRO A 224 3.40 -35.12 13.54
C PRO A 224 1.98 -34.54 13.47
N ASN A 225 1.79 -33.30 13.91
CA ASN A 225 0.49 -32.64 13.93
C ASN A 225 0.14 -32.02 12.57
N LEU A 226 1.13 -31.87 11.68
CA LEU A 226 0.95 -31.33 10.33
C LEU A 226 0.26 -32.34 9.39
N ALA A 227 0.50 -33.64 9.55
CA ALA A 227 -0.17 -34.66 8.74
C ALA A 227 -1.70 -34.64 8.92
N ALA A 228 -2.19 -34.35 10.12
CA ALA A 228 -3.63 -34.22 10.40
C ALA A 228 -4.23 -32.92 9.83
N GLY A 229 -3.45 -31.85 9.70
CA GLY A 229 -3.90 -30.63 9.02
C GLY A 229 -4.08 -30.84 7.51
N ALA A 230 -3.24 -31.68 6.89
CA ALA A 230 -3.32 -32.00 5.46
C ALA A 230 -4.63 -32.71 5.09
N THR A 231 -5.14 -33.62 5.94
CA THR A 231 -6.39 -34.33 5.67
C THR A 231 -7.61 -33.40 5.73
N VAL A 232 -7.63 -32.44 6.67
CA VAL A 232 -8.67 -31.40 6.75
C VAL A 232 -8.62 -30.50 5.51
N LEU A 233 -7.42 -30.16 5.03
CA LEU A 233 -7.28 -29.37 3.82
C LEU A 233 -7.75 -30.13 2.57
N GLN A 234 -7.47 -31.44 2.49
CA GLN A 234 -7.96 -32.31 1.42
C GLN A 234 -9.49 -32.39 1.41
N THR A 235 -10.14 -32.53 2.57
CA THR A 235 -11.61 -32.56 2.64
C THR A 235 -12.22 -31.21 2.27
N LEU A 236 -11.61 -30.08 2.69
CA LEU A 236 -12.04 -28.76 2.27
C LEU A 236 -11.89 -28.57 0.75
N VAL A 237 -10.77 -28.98 0.16
CA VAL A 237 -10.55 -28.90 -1.29
C VAL A 237 -11.54 -29.78 -2.05
N ALA A 238 -11.86 -30.97 -1.54
CA ALA A 238 -12.86 -31.85 -2.15
C ALA A 238 -14.29 -31.27 -2.13
N GLN A 239 -14.58 -30.37 -1.19
CA GLN A 239 -15.86 -29.64 -1.11
C GLN A 239 -15.93 -28.42 -2.03
N VAL A 240 -14.79 -27.97 -2.58
CA VAL A 240 -14.78 -26.84 -3.51
C VAL A 240 -15.50 -27.26 -4.79
N SER A 241 -16.50 -26.47 -5.19
CA SER A 241 -17.27 -26.72 -6.41
C SER A 241 -16.34 -26.83 -7.64
N PRO A 242 -16.55 -27.79 -8.55
CA PRO A 242 -15.78 -27.89 -9.79
C PRO A 242 -15.87 -26.61 -10.63
N LEU A 243 -16.95 -25.84 -10.51
CA LEU A 243 -17.11 -24.52 -11.13
C LEU A 243 -16.04 -23.52 -10.68
N ALA A 244 -15.65 -23.54 -9.40
CA ALA A 244 -14.58 -22.70 -8.91
C ALA A 244 -13.23 -23.11 -9.51
N GLY A 245 -13.00 -24.40 -9.71
CA GLY A 245 -11.84 -24.93 -10.42
C GLY A 245 -11.77 -24.43 -11.87
N VAL A 246 -12.88 -24.51 -12.61
CA VAL A 246 -12.99 -23.97 -13.98
C VAL A 246 -12.73 -22.47 -14.01
N GLY A 247 -13.34 -21.72 -13.09
CA GLY A 247 -13.12 -20.28 -12.97
C GLY A 247 -11.66 -19.92 -12.67
N LEU A 248 -10.97 -20.68 -11.81
CA LEU A 248 -9.55 -20.50 -11.53
C LEU A 248 -8.67 -20.81 -12.75
N VAL A 249 -8.92 -21.90 -13.47
CA VAL A 249 -8.18 -22.23 -14.69
C VAL A 249 -8.36 -21.14 -15.75
N LEU A 250 -9.59 -20.67 -15.96
CA LEU A 250 -9.88 -19.54 -16.86
C LEU A 250 -9.11 -18.29 -16.44
N LEU A 251 -9.13 -17.96 -15.14
CA LEU A 251 -8.42 -16.83 -14.57
C LEU A 251 -6.91 -16.89 -14.86
N LEU A 252 -6.28 -18.06 -14.69
CA LEU A 252 -4.85 -18.26 -14.94
C LEU A 252 -4.49 -18.17 -16.42
N LEU A 253 -5.28 -18.81 -17.29
CA LEU A 253 -5.06 -18.78 -18.74
C LEU A 253 -5.16 -17.36 -19.30
N VAL A 254 -6.17 -16.61 -18.88
CA VAL A 254 -6.35 -15.22 -19.31
C VAL A 254 -5.26 -14.33 -18.74
N SER A 255 -4.87 -14.53 -17.48
CA SER A 255 -3.76 -13.78 -16.89
C SER A 255 -2.45 -14.04 -17.63
N ALA A 256 -2.15 -15.28 -18.00
CA ALA A 256 -0.99 -15.64 -18.81
C ALA A 256 -1.04 -14.99 -20.21
N LEU A 257 -2.20 -15.02 -20.87
CA LEU A 257 -2.39 -14.42 -22.19
C LEU A 257 -2.19 -12.90 -22.17
N VAL A 258 -2.80 -12.21 -21.19
CA VAL A 258 -2.67 -10.75 -21.01
C VAL A 258 -1.23 -10.36 -20.67
N ALA A 259 -0.55 -11.15 -19.82
CA ALA A 259 0.84 -10.91 -19.46
C ALA A 259 1.78 -11.05 -20.66
N TRP A 260 1.53 -12.04 -21.54
CA TRP A 260 2.36 -12.34 -22.71
C TRP A 260 2.11 -11.40 -23.90
N ARG A 261 0.85 -11.08 -24.20
CA ARG A 261 0.45 -10.27 -25.38
C ARG A 261 -0.51 -9.14 -25.00
N PRO A 262 -0.03 -8.01 -24.46
CA PRO A 262 -0.87 -6.93 -23.95
C PRO A 262 -1.44 -6.04 -25.07
N THR A 263 -2.07 -6.61 -26.09
CA THR A 263 -2.79 -5.84 -27.13
C THR A 263 -4.07 -5.23 -26.55
N PRO A 264 -4.56 -4.08 -27.05
CA PRO A 264 -5.77 -3.45 -26.52
C PRO A 264 -7.01 -4.36 -26.63
N ALA A 265 -7.10 -5.20 -27.66
CA ALA A 265 -8.16 -6.19 -27.80
C ALA A 265 -8.08 -7.26 -26.68
N VAL A 266 -6.89 -7.81 -26.44
CA VAL A 266 -6.65 -8.78 -25.37
C VAL A 266 -6.89 -8.17 -23.99
N GLN A 267 -6.61 -6.87 -23.78
CA GLN A 267 -6.89 -6.20 -22.52
C GLN A 267 -8.41 -6.06 -22.25
N ARG A 268 -9.20 -5.71 -23.28
CA ARG A 268 -10.67 -5.62 -23.15
C ARG A 268 -11.30 -6.99 -22.90
N LEU A 269 -10.89 -7.99 -23.66
CA LEU A 269 -11.33 -9.38 -23.46
C LEU A 269 -10.89 -9.91 -22.09
N GLY A 270 -9.64 -9.61 -21.70
CA GLY A 270 -9.07 -9.99 -20.42
C GLY A 270 -9.87 -9.40 -19.25
N ALA A 271 -10.22 -8.11 -19.30
CA ALA A 271 -11.07 -7.49 -18.29
C ALA A 271 -12.43 -8.20 -18.16
N GLY A 272 -13.10 -8.50 -19.29
CA GLY A 272 -14.35 -9.26 -19.28
C GLY A 272 -14.19 -10.66 -18.68
N ALA A 273 -13.11 -11.36 -19.02
CA ALA A 273 -12.85 -12.69 -18.49
C ALA A 273 -12.42 -12.69 -17.01
N PHE A 274 -11.76 -11.63 -16.51
CA PHE A 274 -11.51 -11.44 -15.08
C PHE A 274 -12.83 -11.31 -14.30
N VAL A 275 -13.76 -10.51 -14.80
CA VAL A 275 -15.10 -10.38 -14.20
C VAL A 275 -15.83 -11.71 -14.22
N LEU A 276 -15.84 -12.41 -15.36
CA LEU A 276 -16.47 -13.73 -15.47
C LEU A 276 -15.84 -14.74 -14.51
N ALA A 277 -14.52 -14.80 -14.43
CA ALA A 277 -13.82 -15.68 -13.50
C ALA A 277 -14.14 -15.33 -12.05
N ALA A 278 -14.20 -14.05 -11.68
CA ALA A 278 -14.60 -13.63 -10.33
C ALA A 278 -16.05 -14.05 -10.02
N VAL A 279 -16.98 -13.89 -10.96
CA VAL A 279 -18.39 -14.33 -10.81
C VAL A 279 -18.49 -15.85 -10.66
N LEU A 280 -17.64 -16.61 -11.34
CA LEU A 280 -17.61 -18.07 -11.24
C LEU A 280 -16.90 -18.60 -9.99
N THR A 281 -15.92 -17.87 -9.45
CA THR A 281 -15.08 -18.32 -8.33
C THR A 281 -15.53 -17.83 -6.98
N LEU A 282 -15.90 -16.54 -6.85
CA LEU A 282 -16.18 -15.93 -5.55
C LEU A 282 -17.43 -16.51 -4.86
N PRO A 283 -18.59 -16.72 -5.53
CA PRO A 283 -19.78 -17.23 -4.85
C PRO A 283 -19.61 -18.68 -4.33
N PRO A 284 -19.06 -19.65 -5.11
CA PRO A 284 -18.79 -20.98 -4.57
C PRO A 284 -17.78 -20.97 -3.43
N LEU A 285 -16.75 -20.13 -3.54
CA LEU A 285 -15.71 -20.01 -2.51
C LEU A 285 -16.30 -19.43 -1.22
N TYR A 286 -17.16 -18.41 -1.32
CA TYR A 286 -17.93 -17.89 -0.19
C TYR A 286 -18.91 -18.92 0.38
N GLY A 287 -19.63 -19.63 -0.49
CA GLY A 287 -20.55 -20.70 -0.09
C GLY A 287 -19.85 -21.83 0.67
N ALA A 288 -18.61 -22.17 0.28
CA ALA A 288 -17.77 -23.13 0.96
C ALA A 288 -17.30 -22.65 2.34
N PHE A 289 -17.23 -21.35 2.60
CA PHE A 289 -16.99 -20.83 3.95
C PHE A 289 -18.28 -20.70 4.77
N GLY A 290 -19.39 -20.30 4.14
CA GLY A 290 -20.65 -20.03 4.84
C GLY A 290 -21.48 -21.28 5.21
N ARG A 291 -21.48 -22.33 4.37
CA ARG A 291 -22.31 -23.53 4.59
C ARG A 291 -21.64 -24.62 5.41
N SER A 292 -20.30 -24.64 5.42
CA SER A 292 -19.54 -25.80 5.89
C SER A 292 -19.35 -25.82 7.41
N GLY A 293 -20.00 -24.93 8.15
CA GLY A 293 -19.75 -24.74 9.58
C GLY A 293 -18.28 -24.40 9.87
N VAL A 294 -17.54 -23.91 8.87
CA VAL A 294 -16.12 -23.56 8.97
C VAL A 294 -16.01 -22.15 9.51
N THR A 295 -15.59 -22.01 10.77
CA THR A 295 -15.23 -20.71 11.33
C THR A 295 -13.72 -20.62 11.50
N VAL A 296 -13.18 -19.42 11.30
CA VAL A 296 -11.76 -19.13 11.53
C VAL A 296 -11.67 -18.13 12.68
N GLY A 297 -11.04 -18.57 13.77
CA GLY A 297 -10.86 -17.97 15.10
C GLY A 297 -12.07 -17.32 15.75
N GLN A 298 -13.24 -17.87 15.45
CA GLN A 298 -14.44 -17.67 16.23
C GLN A 298 -14.80 -18.99 16.89
N ASP A 299 -15.19 -18.92 18.16
CA ASP A 299 -15.77 -20.07 18.85
C ASP A 299 -17.11 -20.43 18.20
N VAL A 300 -17.40 -21.72 18.12
CA VAL A 300 -18.65 -22.24 17.54
C VAL A 300 -19.49 -22.82 18.65
N SER A 301 -20.62 -22.20 18.96
CA SER A 301 -21.65 -22.80 19.81
C SER A 301 -22.75 -23.42 18.95
N VAL A 302 -22.87 -24.75 18.99
CA VAL A 302 -23.94 -25.48 18.30
C VAL A 302 -25.03 -25.79 19.30
N ARG A 303 -26.23 -25.28 19.05
CA ARG A 303 -27.42 -25.49 19.92
C ARG A 303 -28.44 -26.47 19.36
N GLY A 304 -28.39 -26.72 18.06
CA GLY A 304 -29.40 -27.47 17.33
C GLY A 304 -28.80 -28.38 16.26
N PRO A 305 -29.64 -28.91 15.35
CA PRO A 305 -29.17 -29.81 14.31
C PRO A 305 -28.32 -29.09 13.25
N VAL A 306 -27.17 -29.66 12.94
CA VAL A 306 -26.27 -29.27 11.85
C VAL A 306 -26.10 -30.48 10.95
N ALA A 307 -26.57 -30.39 9.71
CA ALA A 307 -26.58 -31.54 8.79
C ALA A 307 -25.18 -31.97 8.30
N GLY A 308 -24.16 -31.14 8.48
CA GLY A 308 -22.81 -31.37 7.97
C GLY A 308 -21.73 -31.33 9.06
N ASN A 309 -20.50 -31.09 8.65
CA ASN A 309 -19.36 -30.96 9.54
C ASN A 309 -19.39 -29.62 10.29
N VAL A 310 -18.78 -29.59 11.47
CA VAL A 310 -18.49 -28.36 12.22
C VAL A 310 -16.97 -28.25 12.31
N ILE A 311 -16.40 -27.20 11.72
CA ILE A 311 -14.95 -27.04 11.65
C ILE A 311 -14.56 -25.68 12.25
N ALA A 312 -13.84 -25.67 13.36
CA ALA A 312 -13.33 -24.42 13.95
C ALA A 312 -11.80 -24.36 13.84
N ILE A 313 -11.27 -23.37 13.16
CA ILE A 313 -9.82 -23.17 13.03
C ILE A 313 -9.40 -22.05 13.99
N GLY A 314 -8.78 -22.38 15.10
CA GLY A 314 -8.33 -21.42 16.12
C GLY A 314 -9.43 -20.92 17.06
N GLY A 315 -10.58 -21.58 17.08
CA GLY A 315 -11.69 -21.32 18.00
C GLY A 315 -12.14 -22.60 18.69
N ASP A 316 -12.74 -22.45 19.88
CA ASP A 316 -13.29 -23.57 20.64
C ASP A 316 -14.67 -23.97 20.05
N VAL A 317 -14.99 -25.26 20.08
CA VAL A 317 -16.32 -25.77 19.70
C VAL A 317 -17.07 -26.17 20.95
N ARG A 318 -18.24 -25.58 21.17
CA ARG A 318 -19.16 -25.95 22.26
C ARG A 318 -20.42 -26.58 21.66
N LEU A 319 -20.65 -27.86 21.92
CA LEU A 319 -21.87 -28.56 21.56
C LEU A 319 -22.80 -28.54 22.78
N GLU A 320 -23.87 -27.75 22.74
CA GLU A 320 -24.85 -27.60 23.82
C GLU A 320 -25.83 -28.81 23.85
N PRO A 321 -26.65 -29.00 24.92
CA PRO A 321 -27.49 -30.20 25.12
C PRO A 321 -28.46 -30.59 23.98
N GLY A 322 -28.75 -29.68 23.04
CA GLY A 322 -29.60 -29.92 21.86
C GLY A 322 -28.84 -30.12 20.55
N ALA A 323 -27.51 -30.08 20.57
CA ALA A 323 -26.69 -30.14 19.37
C ALA A 323 -26.77 -31.54 18.72
N ARG A 324 -27.06 -31.58 17.42
CA ARG A 324 -27.00 -32.81 16.61
C ARG A 324 -26.20 -32.56 15.35
N VAL A 325 -24.96 -33.01 15.31
CA VAL A 325 -24.07 -32.81 14.15
C VAL A 325 -24.07 -34.10 13.33
N GLY A 326 -24.61 -34.03 12.11
CA GLY A 326 -24.67 -35.16 11.17
C GLY A 326 -23.31 -35.50 10.51
N GLY A 327 -22.30 -34.66 10.73
CA GLY A 327 -20.94 -34.85 10.22
C GLY A 327 -19.89 -34.98 11.32
N GLU A 328 -18.65 -34.66 10.97
CA GLU A 328 -17.51 -34.60 11.89
C GLU A 328 -17.44 -33.23 12.59
N VAL A 329 -16.96 -33.24 13.84
CA VAL A 329 -16.62 -32.02 14.59
C VAL A 329 -15.11 -31.93 14.68
N ILE A 330 -14.52 -30.95 14.01
CA ILE A 330 -13.08 -30.77 13.94
C ILE A 330 -12.73 -29.39 14.49
N THR A 331 -11.85 -29.32 15.48
CA THR A 331 -11.18 -28.08 15.83
C THR A 331 -9.68 -28.21 15.61
N LEU A 332 -9.07 -27.16 15.08
CA LEU A 332 -7.63 -27.03 14.92
C LEU A 332 -7.18 -25.91 15.87
N PHE A 333 -6.38 -26.25 16.88
CA PHE A 333 -5.88 -25.34 17.94
C PHE A 333 -6.95 -24.77 18.90
N GLY A 334 -8.17 -25.33 18.92
CA GLY A 334 -9.20 -25.02 19.91
C GLY A 334 -9.60 -26.26 20.70
N ASP A 335 -10.38 -26.06 21.76
CA ASP A 335 -10.92 -27.14 22.58
C ASP A 335 -12.35 -27.52 22.10
N VAL A 336 -12.73 -28.79 22.22
CA VAL A 336 -14.12 -29.25 22.00
C VAL A 336 -14.76 -29.55 23.34
N GLN A 337 -15.78 -28.78 23.70
CA GLN A 337 -16.64 -29.05 24.85
C GLN A 337 -17.95 -29.64 24.33
N ARG A 338 -18.16 -30.92 24.60
CA ARG A 338 -19.38 -31.63 24.21
C ARG A 338 -20.24 -31.88 25.44
N ASP A 339 -21.46 -31.34 25.42
CA ASP A 339 -22.45 -31.70 26.42
C ASP A 339 -22.84 -33.18 26.28
N PRO A 340 -23.07 -33.93 27.37
CA PRO A 340 -23.46 -35.33 27.31
C PRO A 340 -24.72 -35.61 26.47
N ALA A 341 -25.64 -34.64 26.35
CA ALA A 341 -26.84 -34.78 25.52
C ALA A 341 -26.61 -34.46 24.04
N ALA A 342 -25.47 -33.85 23.67
CA ALA A 342 -25.11 -33.57 22.29
C ALA A 342 -24.74 -34.84 21.51
N GLN A 343 -25.25 -34.95 20.29
CA GLN A 343 -24.99 -36.09 19.39
C GLN A 343 -24.14 -35.63 18.21
N VAL A 344 -23.10 -36.41 17.91
CA VAL A 344 -22.26 -36.26 16.71
C VAL A 344 -22.26 -37.62 16.02
N GLU A 345 -22.74 -37.66 14.78
CA GLU A 345 -22.77 -38.90 13.99
C GLU A 345 -21.37 -39.31 13.52
N GLY A 346 -20.53 -38.31 13.22
CA GLY A 346 -19.13 -38.51 12.83
C GLY A 346 -18.13 -38.51 14.00
N ARG A 347 -16.85 -38.28 13.66
CA ARG A 347 -15.75 -38.20 14.63
C ARG A 347 -15.63 -36.81 15.23
N VAL A 348 -15.20 -36.77 16.49
CA VAL A 348 -14.79 -35.53 17.18
C VAL A 348 -13.27 -35.47 17.21
N ASN A 349 -12.66 -34.48 16.57
CA ASN A 349 -11.21 -34.31 16.46
C ASN A 349 -10.81 -32.95 17.04
N ALA A 350 -9.99 -32.95 18.09
CA ALA A 350 -9.37 -31.74 18.63
C ALA A 350 -7.87 -31.75 18.30
N LEU A 351 -7.53 -31.28 17.11
CA LEU A 351 -6.15 -31.25 16.63
C LEU A 351 -5.40 -30.15 17.36
N LEU A 352 -4.40 -30.50 18.17
CA LEU A 352 -3.63 -29.55 19.00
C LEU A 352 -4.49 -28.81 20.04
N GLY A 353 -5.60 -29.43 20.47
CA GLY A 353 -6.49 -28.95 21.52
C GLY A 353 -6.96 -30.09 22.44
N ARG A 354 -7.93 -29.82 23.30
CA ARG A 354 -8.48 -30.79 24.26
C ARG A 354 -9.95 -31.07 23.97
N ALA A 355 -10.38 -32.30 24.15
CA ALA A 355 -11.79 -32.69 24.11
C ALA A 355 -12.19 -33.33 25.46
N PRO A 356 -12.30 -32.53 26.55
CA PRO A 356 -12.64 -33.06 27.86
C PRO A 356 -14.02 -33.74 27.85
N GLY A 357 -14.08 -34.98 28.32
CA GLY A 357 -15.34 -35.72 28.50
C GLY A 357 -15.81 -36.55 27.30
N ASP A 358 -15.11 -36.52 26.17
CA ASP A 358 -15.46 -37.35 25.00
C ASP A 358 -14.42 -38.46 24.80
N ALA A 359 -14.76 -39.68 25.24
CA ALA A 359 -13.88 -40.86 25.14
C ALA A 359 -13.65 -41.33 23.69
N GLY A 360 -14.52 -40.92 22.75
CA GLY A 360 -14.39 -41.21 21.33
C GLY A 360 -13.60 -40.17 20.54
N ALA A 361 -13.21 -39.06 21.17
CA ALA A 361 -12.49 -38.00 20.48
C ALA A 361 -11.03 -38.39 20.21
N LEU A 362 -10.60 -38.34 18.96
CA LEU A 362 -9.20 -38.47 18.62
C LEU A 362 -8.48 -37.18 19.02
N GLN A 363 -7.89 -37.23 20.21
CA GLN A 363 -6.96 -36.23 20.69
C GLN A 363 -5.59 -36.59 20.12
N THR A 364 -4.99 -35.71 19.32
CA THR A 364 -3.55 -35.84 19.07
C THR A 364 -2.83 -35.55 20.38
N ALA A 365 -2.52 -36.61 21.13
CA ALA A 365 -1.77 -36.50 22.36
C ALA A 365 -0.44 -35.79 22.07
N PRO A 366 -0.05 -34.77 22.86
CA PRO A 366 1.24 -34.13 22.70
C PRO A 366 2.35 -35.21 22.75
N PRO A 367 3.39 -35.13 21.91
CA PRO A 367 4.40 -36.17 21.79
C PRO A 367 4.98 -36.52 23.17
N SER A 368 4.70 -37.73 23.63
CA SER A 368 4.95 -38.21 25.00
C SER A 368 6.41 -38.54 25.29
N GLY A 369 7.31 -38.34 24.32
CA GLY A 369 8.75 -38.66 24.43
C GLY A 369 9.63 -37.58 25.07
N LEU A 370 9.11 -36.36 25.30
CA LEU A 370 9.90 -35.26 25.86
C LEU A 370 9.09 -34.53 26.96
N PRO A 371 9.34 -34.82 28.25
CA PRO A 371 8.66 -34.16 29.37
C PRO A 371 8.89 -32.64 29.29
N GLY A 372 7.82 -31.87 29.03
CA GLY A 372 7.81 -30.40 29.07
C GLY A 372 7.66 -29.67 27.73
N LEU A 373 7.98 -30.28 26.58
CA LEU A 373 7.93 -29.60 25.27
C LEU A 373 6.56 -29.68 24.58
N GLY A 374 5.82 -30.78 24.76
CA GLY A 374 4.51 -30.98 24.13
C GLY A 374 3.41 -30.02 24.62
N LEU A 375 3.52 -29.55 25.87
CA LEU A 375 2.63 -28.50 26.41
C LEU A 375 3.04 -27.09 25.94
N ALA A 376 4.32 -26.88 25.63
CA ALA A 376 4.84 -25.58 25.22
C ALA A 376 4.50 -25.23 23.76
N THR A 377 4.45 -26.19 22.85
CA THR A 377 4.26 -25.90 21.41
C THR A 377 2.82 -25.57 21.05
N ALA A 378 1.83 -26.39 21.44
CA ALA A 378 0.42 -26.10 21.13
C ALA A 378 -0.07 -24.81 21.83
N SER A 379 0.34 -24.59 23.08
CA SER A 379 0.02 -23.36 23.81
C SER A 379 0.77 -22.13 23.29
N ALA A 380 1.98 -22.28 22.71
CA ALA A 380 2.70 -21.16 22.10
C ALA A 380 2.05 -20.68 20.80
N PHE A 381 1.39 -21.57 20.04
CA PHE A 381 0.67 -21.17 18.83
C PHE A 381 -0.75 -20.67 19.11
N ARG A 382 -1.36 -21.03 20.25
CA ARG A 382 -2.72 -20.59 20.62
C ARG A 382 -2.88 -19.05 20.64
N PRO A 383 -1.94 -18.25 21.20
CA PRO A 383 -1.98 -16.79 21.09
C PRO A 383 -1.88 -16.30 19.65
N LEU A 384 -0.96 -16.88 18.85
CA LEU A 384 -0.70 -16.45 17.47
C LEU A 384 -1.89 -16.76 16.55
N LEU A 385 -2.59 -17.86 16.81
CA LEU A 385 -3.76 -18.29 16.07
C LEU A 385 -5.07 -17.63 16.54
N GLY A 386 -5.22 -17.40 17.84
CA GLY A 386 -6.22 -16.48 18.36
C GLY A 386 -6.02 -15.07 17.80
N TRP A 387 -4.77 -14.68 17.50
CA TRP A 387 -4.46 -13.45 16.77
C TRP A 387 -4.91 -13.51 15.30
N LEU A 388 -4.64 -14.62 14.61
CA LEU A 388 -4.95 -14.84 13.19
C LEU A 388 -6.44 -15.02 12.87
N GLY A 389 -7.23 -15.60 13.78
CA GLY A 389 -8.66 -15.81 13.54
C GLY A 389 -9.59 -14.94 14.41
N GLY A 390 -9.06 -14.23 15.41
CA GLY A 390 -9.86 -13.35 16.26
C GLY A 390 -10.00 -11.92 15.72
N ALA A 391 -10.68 -11.07 16.50
CA ALA A 391 -10.82 -9.63 16.23
C ALA A 391 -9.45 -8.91 16.06
N ALA A 392 -8.38 -9.49 16.57
CA ALA A 392 -7.02 -8.98 16.40
C ALA A 392 -6.55 -9.03 14.94
N TRP A 393 -6.98 -10.00 14.13
CA TRP A 393 -6.57 -10.13 12.72
C TRP A 393 -6.82 -8.87 11.92
N SER A 394 -8.01 -8.27 12.10
CA SER A 394 -8.35 -7.00 11.46
C SER A 394 -7.34 -5.90 11.79
N ARG A 395 -6.91 -5.80 13.06
CA ARG A 395 -5.94 -4.80 13.52
C ARG A 395 -4.56 -5.08 12.96
N ILE A 396 -4.13 -6.34 12.93
CA ILE A 396 -2.83 -6.74 12.35
C ILE A 396 -2.81 -6.41 10.87
N PHE A 397 -3.86 -6.76 10.14
CA PHE A 397 -3.94 -6.55 8.70
C PHE A 397 -3.95 -5.06 8.36
N VAL A 398 -4.67 -4.23 9.13
CA VAL A 398 -4.61 -2.76 9.01
C VAL A 398 -3.23 -2.22 9.37
N LEU A 399 -2.61 -2.70 10.45
CA LEU A 399 -1.27 -2.27 10.85
C LEU A 399 -0.22 -2.63 9.80
N LEU A 400 -0.31 -3.83 9.22
CA LEU A 400 0.57 -4.33 8.16
C LEU A 400 0.39 -3.52 6.87
N THR A 401 -0.86 -3.34 6.43
CA THR A 401 -1.19 -2.58 5.21
C THR A 401 -0.85 -1.10 5.38
N GLY A 402 -1.14 -0.52 6.54
CA GLY A 402 -0.82 0.86 6.89
C GLY A 402 0.69 1.09 7.06
N GLY A 403 1.40 0.13 7.66
CA GLY A 403 2.85 0.15 7.79
C GLY A 403 3.55 0.08 6.43
N MET A 404 3.11 -0.82 5.54
CA MET A 404 3.63 -0.87 4.17
C MET A 404 3.28 0.38 3.37
N LEU A 405 2.07 0.92 3.52
CA LEU A 405 1.69 2.17 2.90
C LEU A 405 2.58 3.33 3.39
N GLY A 406 2.83 3.42 4.69
CA GLY A 406 3.73 4.40 5.28
C GLY A 406 5.16 4.26 4.75
N LEU A 407 5.69 3.05 4.65
CA LEU A 407 7.02 2.79 4.06
C LEU A 407 7.08 3.21 2.59
N LEU A 408 6.07 2.86 1.79
CA LEU A 408 5.97 3.24 0.38
C LEU A 408 5.87 4.76 0.21
N PHE A 409 5.19 5.44 1.14
CA PHE A 409 5.06 6.89 1.14
C PHE A 409 6.38 7.58 1.52
N VAL A 410 7.03 7.16 2.61
CA VAL A 410 8.31 7.71 3.09
C VAL A 410 9.43 7.52 2.06
N THR A 411 9.42 6.41 1.34
CA THR A 411 10.39 6.13 0.26
C THR A 411 10.09 6.85 -1.05
N GLY A 412 8.93 7.53 -1.17
CA GLY A 412 8.47 8.13 -2.42
C GLY A 412 8.05 7.13 -3.51
N ALA A 413 7.99 5.83 -3.18
CA ALA A 413 7.63 4.77 -4.12
C ALA A 413 6.12 4.77 -4.45
N ALA A 414 5.26 5.14 -3.49
CA ALA A 414 3.81 5.14 -3.65
C ALA A 414 3.30 5.90 -4.90
N PRO A 415 3.67 7.18 -5.14
CA PRO A 415 3.20 7.91 -6.33
C PRO A 415 3.75 7.33 -7.64
N LEU A 416 4.97 6.78 -7.64
CA LEU A 416 5.56 6.16 -8.83
C LEU A 416 4.85 4.86 -9.21
N LEU A 417 4.56 4.01 -8.22
CA LEU A 417 3.83 2.76 -8.39
C LEU A 417 2.38 3.02 -8.83
N ALA A 418 1.71 4.00 -8.23
CA ALA A 418 0.35 4.40 -8.60
C ALA A 418 0.26 4.90 -10.05
N ARG A 419 1.20 5.74 -10.50
CA ARG A 419 1.25 6.17 -11.92
C ARG A 419 1.38 4.98 -12.86
N ARG A 420 2.30 4.04 -12.56
CA ARG A 420 2.51 2.83 -13.37
C ARG A 420 1.28 1.92 -13.38
N GLN A 421 0.57 1.81 -12.26
CA GLN A 421 -0.68 1.06 -12.17
C GLN A 421 -1.73 1.54 -13.17
N ARG A 422 -1.84 2.86 -13.37
CA ARG A 422 -2.81 3.48 -14.29
C ARG A 422 -2.49 3.28 -15.77
N HIS A 423 -1.21 3.14 -16.13
CA HIS A 423 -0.81 2.99 -17.53
C HIS A 423 -1.10 1.59 -18.11
N ALA A 424 -1.17 0.56 -17.26
CA ALA A 424 -1.39 -0.81 -17.72
C ALA A 424 -2.21 -1.64 -16.71
N PRO A 425 -3.45 -1.23 -16.38
CA PRO A 425 -4.20 -1.77 -15.23
C PRO A 425 -4.53 -3.26 -15.36
N VAL A 426 -4.88 -3.71 -16.57
CA VAL A 426 -5.21 -5.13 -16.80
C VAL A 426 -3.95 -6.00 -16.76
N ARG A 427 -2.81 -5.48 -17.23
CA ARG A 427 -1.52 -6.20 -17.22
C ARG A 427 -0.97 -6.34 -15.80
N THR A 428 -1.07 -5.28 -14.99
CA THR A 428 -0.66 -5.33 -13.58
C THR A 428 -1.54 -6.32 -12.81
N LEU A 429 -2.86 -6.30 -13.00
CA LEU A 429 -3.75 -7.30 -12.39
C LEU A 429 -3.36 -8.74 -12.80
N ALA A 430 -3.18 -8.99 -14.10
CA ALA A 430 -2.80 -10.30 -14.62
C ALA A 430 -1.48 -10.83 -14.03
N LEU A 431 -0.44 -10.00 -13.97
CA LEU A 431 0.84 -10.38 -13.37
C LEU A 431 0.72 -10.65 -11.87
N GLY A 432 -0.10 -9.87 -11.17
CA GLY A 432 -0.39 -10.10 -9.76
C GLY A 432 -1.09 -11.42 -9.51
N VAL A 433 -2.11 -11.74 -10.30
CA VAL A 433 -2.83 -13.02 -10.23
C VAL A 433 -1.89 -14.19 -10.48
N LEU A 434 -1.03 -14.11 -11.50
CA LEU A 434 -0.02 -15.15 -11.76
C LEU A 434 0.96 -15.31 -10.62
N ALA A 435 1.43 -14.21 -10.02
CA ALA A 435 2.35 -14.25 -8.90
C ALA A 435 1.72 -14.85 -7.64
N LEU A 436 0.47 -14.48 -7.33
CA LEU A 436 -0.28 -15.08 -6.24
C LEU A 436 -0.54 -16.57 -6.49
N ALA A 437 -0.91 -16.95 -7.71
CA ALA A 437 -1.11 -18.36 -8.06
C ALA A 437 0.19 -19.17 -7.96
N LEU A 438 1.31 -18.60 -8.38
CA LEU A 438 2.64 -19.21 -8.26
C LEU A 438 3.09 -19.38 -6.80
N LEU A 439 2.58 -18.56 -5.87
CA LEU A 439 2.86 -18.71 -4.45
C LEU A 439 1.85 -19.65 -3.77
N VAL A 440 0.56 -19.41 -3.95
CA VAL A 440 -0.54 -20.11 -3.27
C VAL A 440 -0.72 -21.52 -3.81
N GLY A 441 -0.55 -21.75 -5.11
CA GLY A 441 -0.69 -23.09 -5.72
C GLY A 441 0.30 -24.09 -5.15
N PRO A 442 1.63 -23.82 -5.19
CA PRO A 442 2.63 -24.65 -4.52
C PRO A 442 2.45 -24.70 -3.01
N ALA A 443 2.07 -23.60 -2.35
CA ALA A 443 1.76 -23.63 -0.91
C ALA A 443 0.66 -24.66 -0.61
N LEU A 444 -0.42 -24.67 -1.38
CA LEU A 444 -1.51 -25.62 -1.24
C LEU A 444 -1.02 -27.06 -1.51
N GLY A 445 -0.27 -27.27 -2.60
CA GLY A 445 0.31 -28.58 -2.91
C GLY A 445 1.22 -29.11 -1.80
N LEU A 446 2.08 -28.26 -1.24
CA LEU A 446 2.94 -28.58 -0.11
C LEU A 446 2.12 -28.86 1.16
N ALA A 447 1.06 -28.09 1.42
CA ALA A 447 0.18 -28.35 2.56
C ALA A 447 -0.55 -29.69 2.42
N LEU A 448 -1.01 -30.05 1.22
CA LEU A 448 -1.69 -31.32 0.94
C LEU A 448 -0.76 -32.53 1.04
N THR A 449 0.56 -32.35 0.83
CA THR A 449 1.57 -33.41 1.01
C THR A 449 2.10 -33.48 2.45
N GLY A 450 1.57 -32.68 3.38
CA GLY A 450 2.01 -32.63 4.77
C GLY A 450 3.23 -31.73 5.03
N LEU A 451 3.78 -31.09 4.00
CA LEU A 451 4.85 -30.09 4.09
C LEU A 451 4.30 -28.71 4.50
N LEU A 452 3.62 -28.66 5.63
CA LEU A 452 2.90 -27.47 6.08
C LEU A 452 3.80 -26.28 6.38
N VAL A 453 5.05 -26.47 6.80
CA VAL A 453 5.89 -25.30 7.11
C VAL A 453 6.36 -24.55 5.85
N PRO A 454 6.92 -25.21 4.83
CA PRO A 454 7.12 -24.58 3.52
C PRO A 454 5.83 -23.93 2.97
N ALA A 455 4.68 -24.59 3.16
CA ALA A 455 3.39 -24.02 2.79
C ALA A 455 3.04 -22.74 3.57
N LEU A 456 3.26 -22.72 4.89
CA LEU A 456 3.03 -21.57 5.75
C LEU A 456 3.92 -20.39 5.36
N PHE A 457 5.18 -20.64 5.00
CA PHE A 457 6.07 -19.62 4.46
C PHE A 457 5.56 -19.04 3.15
N ALA A 458 5.22 -19.90 2.20
CA ALA A 458 4.70 -19.47 0.91
C ALA A 458 3.40 -18.67 1.10
N THR A 459 2.55 -19.07 2.06
CA THR A 459 1.33 -18.36 2.44
C THR A 459 1.63 -17.02 3.12
N ALA A 460 2.60 -16.95 4.03
CA ALA A 460 3.03 -15.72 4.68
C ALA A 460 3.62 -14.73 3.66
N PHE A 461 4.39 -15.22 2.69
CA PHE A 461 4.93 -14.41 1.60
C PHE A 461 3.81 -13.93 0.66
N ALA A 462 2.84 -14.79 0.34
CA ALA A 462 1.65 -14.40 -0.40
C ALA A 462 0.86 -13.32 0.34
N LEU A 463 0.66 -13.45 1.66
CA LEU A 463 0.00 -12.45 2.50
C LEU A 463 0.76 -11.11 2.48
N LEU A 464 2.09 -11.14 2.62
CA LEU A 464 2.93 -9.95 2.57
C LEU A 464 2.82 -9.26 1.19
N LEU A 465 2.84 -10.05 0.11
CA LEU A 465 2.66 -9.57 -1.25
C LEU A 465 1.27 -8.95 -1.45
N VAL A 466 0.22 -9.60 -0.95
CA VAL A 466 -1.15 -9.09 -0.94
C VAL A 466 -1.25 -7.78 -0.17
N ALA A 467 -0.70 -7.71 1.05
CA ALA A 467 -0.74 -6.51 1.87
C ALA A 467 0.00 -5.35 1.19
N THR A 468 1.20 -5.60 0.65
CA THR A 468 1.98 -4.58 -0.07
C THR A 468 1.27 -4.11 -1.33
N GLY A 469 0.71 -5.03 -2.12
CA GLY A 469 -0.08 -4.70 -3.30
C GLY A 469 -1.36 -3.93 -2.95
N LEU A 470 -2.04 -4.32 -1.88
CA LEU A 470 -3.22 -3.64 -1.39
C LEU A 470 -2.89 -2.22 -0.95
N SER A 471 -1.74 -1.98 -0.30
CA SER A 471 -1.28 -0.64 0.05
C SER A 471 -1.13 0.26 -1.18
N VAL A 472 -0.54 -0.24 -2.27
CA VAL A 472 -0.39 0.52 -3.54
C VAL A 472 -1.76 0.83 -4.15
N SER A 473 -2.63 -0.16 -4.24
CA SER A 473 -3.98 0.02 -4.79
C SER A 473 -4.86 0.94 -3.94
N ALA A 474 -4.78 0.82 -2.61
CA ALA A 474 -5.50 1.67 -1.67
C ALA A 474 -5.02 3.13 -1.76
N TYR A 475 -3.71 3.36 -1.88
CA TYR A 475 -3.15 4.68 -2.13
C TYR A 475 -3.64 5.28 -3.44
N ASP A 476 -3.59 4.53 -4.55
CA ASP A 476 -4.02 5.04 -5.85
C ASP A 476 -5.52 5.39 -5.84
N ALA A 477 -6.36 4.47 -5.34
CA ALA A 477 -7.80 4.68 -5.22
C ALA A 477 -8.12 5.89 -4.32
N GLY A 478 -7.53 5.95 -3.13
CA GLY A 478 -7.74 7.04 -2.18
C GLY A 478 -7.28 8.39 -2.74
N ARG A 479 -6.15 8.43 -3.45
CA ARG A 479 -5.65 9.62 -4.15
C ARG A 479 -6.58 10.07 -5.27
N THR A 480 -7.11 9.14 -6.08
CA THR A 480 -8.11 9.50 -7.11
C THR A 480 -9.37 10.11 -6.48
N LEU A 481 -9.81 9.56 -5.35
CA LEU A 481 -10.97 10.07 -4.62
C LEU A 481 -10.69 11.45 -4.02
N ALA A 482 -9.53 11.65 -3.39
CA ALA A 482 -9.11 12.93 -2.84
C ALA A 482 -9.01 14.02 -3.93
N CYS A 483 -8.47 13.67 -5.11
CA CYS A 483 -8.44 14.58 -6.27
C CYS A 483 -9.84 14.94 -6.76
N ARG A 484 -10.76 13.97 -6.86
CA ARG A 484 -12.16 14.22 -7.29
C ARG A 484 -12.92 15.08 -6.29
N LEU A 485 -12.63 14.93 -4.99
CA LEU A 485 -13.21 15.73 -3.92
C LEU A 485 -12.49 17.07 -3.69
N HIS A 486 -11.45 17.38 -4.48
CA HIS A 486 -10.65 18.61 -4.37
C HIS A 486 -10.05 18.85 -2.98
N LEU A 487 -9.68 17.78 -2.27
CA LEU A 487 -9.10 17.88 -0.93
C LEU A 487 -7.67 18.43 -0.98
N PRO A 488 -7.24 19.23 0.04
CA PRO A 488 -5.86 19.68 0.15
C PRO A 488 -4.93 18.48 0.36
N LEU A 489 -3.71 18.54 -0.19
CA LEU A 489 -2.69 17.49 -0.06
C LEU A 489 -3.21 16.09 -0.50
N PRO A 490 -3.58 15.91 -1.79
CA PRO A 490 -4.26 14.70 -2.27
C PRO A 490 -3.45 13.41 -2.05
N ASP A 491 -2.13 13.50 -1.90
CA ASP A 491 -1.29 12.33 -1.66
C ASP A 491 -1.42 11.82 -0.21
N ALA A 492 -1.36 12.70 0.80
CA ALA A 492 -1.47 12.32 2.21
C ALA A 492 -2.92 11.99 2.58
N VAL A 493 -3.86 12.85 2.18
CA VAL A 493 -5.29 12.64 2.43
C VAL A 493 -5.78 11.41 1.66
N GLY A 494 -5.29 11.20 0.43
CA GLY A 494 -5.59 10.01 -0.35
C GLY A 494 -5.12 8.72 0.32
N ALA A 495 -3.90 8.68 0.87
CA ALA A 495 -3.40 7.53 1.63
C ALA A 495 -4.30 7.19 2.82
N LEU A 496 -4.71 8.19 3.60
CA LEU A 496 -5.60 8.01 4.75
C LEU A 496 -6.98 7.51 4.31
N ILE A 497 -7.58 8.12 3.29
CA ILE A 497 -8.88 7.68 2.74
C ILE A 497 -8.80 6.22 2.27
N GLY A 498 -7.75 5.86 1.53
CA GLY A 498 -7.53 4.49 1.05
C GLY A 498 -7.45 3.49 2.20
N LEU A 499 -6.65 3.79 3.22
CA LEU A 499 -6.51 2.94 4.41
C LEU A 499 -7.82 2.86 5.21
N SER A 500 -8.57 3.95 5.35
CA SER A 500 -9.87 3.97 6.00
C SER A 500 -10.90 3.11 5.27
N VAL A 501 -10.91 3.10 3.94
CA VAL A 501 -11.79 2.23 3.14
C VAL A 501 -11.42 0.75 3.34
N VAL A 502 -10.12 0.43 3.33
CA VAL A 502 -9.66 -0.94 3.62
C VAL A 502 -10.07 -1.36 5.04
N ALA A 503 -9.86 -0.50 6.04
CA ALA A 503 -10.25 -0.77 7.42
C ALA A 503 -11.77 -0.95 7.57
N ALA A 504 -12.57 -0.10 6.91
CA ALA A 504 -14.03 -0.23 6.90
C ALA A 504 -14.48 -1.55 6.25
N SER A 505 -13.80 -1.99 5.18
CA SER A 505 -14.13 -3.25 4.51
C SER A 505 -13.97 -4.48 5.41
N LEU A 506 -13.12 -4.43 6.44
CA LEU A 506 -12.92 -5.52 7.40
C LEU A 506 -14.15 -5.78 8.29
N SER A 507 -15.10 -4.85 8.36
CA SER A 507 -16.40 -5.08 9.02
C SER A 507 -17.29 -6.06 8.24
N VAL A 508 -17.03 -6.24 6.93
CA VAL A 508 -17.77 -7.12 6.05
C VAL A 508 -16.80 -8.12 5.42
N PRO A 509 -16.62 -9.32 6.01
CA PRO A 509 -15.62 -10.30 5.58
C PRO A 509 -15.55 -10.57 4.06
N PRO A 510 -16.66 -10.71 3.31
CA PRO A 510 -16.56 -10.93 1.86
C PRO A 510 -15.99 -9.72 1.11
N LEU A 511 -16.30 -8.50 1.56
CA LEU A 511 -15.71 -7.29 0.95
C LEU A 511 -14.23 -7.20 1.27
N ALA A 512 -13.83 -7.46 2.51
CA ALA A 512 -12.41 -7.49 2.90
C ALA A 512 -11.60 -8.48 2.06
N LEU A 513 -12.10 -9.72 1.90
CA LEU A 513 -11.43 -10.73 1.09
C LEU A 513 -11.33 -10.30 -0.37
N THR A 514 -12.40 -9.73 -0.93
CA THR A 514 -12.42 -9.25 -2.31
C THR A 514 -11.44 -8.09 -2.51
N PHE A 515 -11.42 -7.11 -1.62
CA PHE A 515 -10.46 -6.00 -1.67
C PHE A 515 -9.02 -6.50 -1.52
N ALA A 516 -8.77 -7.41 -0.58
CA ALA A 516 -7.44 -7.98 -0.37
C ALA A 516 -6.97 -8.75 -1.62
N LEU A 517 -7.78 -9.63 -2.18
CA LEU A 517 -7.38 -10.42 -3.35
C LEU A 517 -7.23 -9.55 -4.61
N VAL A 518 -8.23 -8.72 -4.93
CA VAL A 518 -8.22 -7.91 -6.16
C VAL A 518 -7.22 -6.76 -6.04
N GLY A 519 -7.29 -5.98 -4.96
CA GLY A 519 -6.38 -4.87 -4.70
C GLY A 519 -4.94 -5.34 -4.47
N GLY A 520 -4.77 -6.45 -3.75
CA GLY A 520 -3.48 -7.11 -3.53
C GLY A 520 -2.85 -7.62 -4.83
N ALA A 521 -3.60 -8.36 -5.65
CA ALA A 521 -3.12 -8.80 -6.96
C ALA A 521 -2.75 -7.60 -7.83
N TRP A 522 -3.63 -6.61 -7.93
CA TRP A 522 -3.40 -5.45 -8.80
C TRP A 522 -2.11 -4.70 -8.43
N GLY A 523 -1.91 -4.38 -7.15
CA GLY A 523 -0.69 -3.71 -6.72
C GLY A 523 0.54 -4.63 -6.77
N ALA A 524 0.43 -5.92 -6.45
CA ALA A 524 1.53 -6.87 -6.54
C ALA A 524 2.11 -6.95 -7.96
N GLY A 525 1.25 -6.95 -8.98
CA GLY A 525 1.73 -6.94 -10.36
C GLY A 525 2.41 -5.62 -10.79
N THR A 526 2.09 -4.49 -10.15
CA THR A 526 2.83 -3.24 -10.37
C THR A 526 4.28 -3.36 -9.90
N LEU A 527 4.51 -4.02 -8.75
CA LEU A 527 5.86 -4.27 -8.21
C LEU A 527 6.68 -5.20 -9.11
N LEU A 528 6.03 -6.15 -9.79
CA LEU A 528 6.72 -7.03 -10.74
C LEU A 528 7.09 -6.31 -12.04
N LEU A 529 6.21 -5.43 -12.52
CA LEU A 529 6.50 -4.62 -13.71
C LEU A 529 7.67 -3.66 -13.47
N THR A 530 7.77 -3.05 -12.29
CA THR A 530 8.86 -2.12 -11.99
C THR A 530 10.24 -2.79 -12.02
N ARG A 531 10.34 -4.03 -11.55
CA ARG A 531 11.60 -4.79 -11.53
C ARG A 531 12.04 -5.24 -12.92
N SER A 532 11.09 -5.55 -13.80
CA SER A 532 11.40 -6.01 -15.17
C SER A 532 12.03 -4.90 -16.02
N GLY A 533 11.58 -3.64 -15.85
CA GLY A 533 12.14 -2.49 -16.57
C GLY A 533 13.61 -2.19 -16.22
N GLN A 534 14.02 -2.43 -14.97
CA GLN A 534 15.41 -2.21 -14.52
C GLN A 534 16.41 -3.25 -15.03
N ARG A 535 15.96 -4.40 -15.55
CA ARG A 535 16.85 -5.43 -16.12
C ARG A 535 17.05 -5.28 -17.63
N ALA A 536 16.17 -4.53 -18.28
CA ALA A 536 16.21 -4.30 -19.72
C ALA A 536 16.96 -3.02 -20.10
N ALA A 537 17.17 -2.12 -19.14
CA ALA A 537 18.09 -0.99 -19.20
C ALA A 537 19.42 -1.40 -18.55
#